data_AF-M8DVI4-F1
#
_entry.id   AF-M8DVI4-F1
#
_cell.length_a   1.000
_cell.length_b   1.000
_cell.length_c   1.000
_cell.angle_alpha   90.00
_cell.angle_beta   90.00
_cell.angle_gamma   90.00
#
_symmetry.space_group_name_H-M   'P 1'
#
loop_
_entity.id
_entity.type
_entity.pdbx_description
1 polymer ?
#
loop_
_entity_poly.entity_id
_entity_poly.type
_entity_poly.pdbx_seq_one_letter_code
_entity_poly.pdbx_strand_id
1 'polypeptide(L)'
;MKKFLIGVLLAFVTFALSLSLLSTFSFFIAIFPIAVLAVPFICAVTEALISFVDEKWGFKWDWAVVLGIATITSLPFYSSFVFTAPIYMGALGYYVGRRLCARLH
;
A
#
# COMPACT_ATOMS: atom_id res chain seq x y z
N MET A 1 -12.37 -7.96 -8.19
CA MET A 1 -12.83 -6.95 -7.20
C MET A 1 -12.54 -7.34 -5.75
N LYS A 2 -12.93 -8.54 -5.28
CA LYS A 2 -12.70 -8.98 -3.87
C LYS A 2 -11.21 -8.92 -3.44
N LYS A 3 -10.29 -9.40 -4.27
CA LYS A 3 -8.82 -9.34 -4.05
C LYS A 3 -8.32 -7.91 -3.83
N PHE A 4 -8.76 -6.98 -4.67
CA PHE A 4 -8.40 -5.57 -4.60
C PHE A 4 -8.90 -4.92 -3.31
N LEU A 5 -10.18 -5.14 -2.97
CA LEU A 5 -10.83 -4.52 -1.82
C LEU A 5 -10.22 -4.98 -0.49
N ILE A 6 -9.92 -6.28 -0.36
CA ILE A 6 -9.20 -6.84 0.79
C ILE A 6 -7.76 -6.29 0.85
N GLY A 7 -7.08 -6.19 -0.29
CA GLY A 7 -5.77 -5.58 -0.38
C GLY A 7 -5.77 -4.13 0.12
N VAL A 8 -6.69 -3.29 -0.38
CA VAL A 8 -6.81 -1.88 0.03
C VAL A 8 -7.13 -1.76 1.52
N LEU A 9 -8.03 -2.60 2.04
CA LEU A 9 -8.38 -2.60 3.45
C LEU A 9 -7.16 -2.93 4.33
N LEU A 10 -6.42 -4.00 4.00
CA LEU A 10 -5.21 -4.37 4.73
C LEU A 10 -4.11 -3.30 4.60
N ALA A 11 -3.97 -2.69 3.43
CA ALA A 11 -3.04 -1.58 3.22
C ALA A 11 -3.37 -0.41 4.14
N PHE A 12 -4.65 -0.04 4.20
CA PHE A 12 -5.13 1.06 5.02
C PHE A 12 -4.94 0.77 6.52
N VAL A 13 -5.32 -0.42 6.98
CA VAL A 13 -5.18 -0.82 8.39
C VAL A 13 -3.71 -0.84 8.81
N THR A 14 -2.84 -1.47 8.03
CA THR A 14 -1.40 -1.57 8.36
C THR A 14 -0.71 -0.21 8.28
N PHE A 15 -1.05 0.63 7.30
CA PHE A 15 -0.59 2.01 7.22
C PHE A 15 -1.04 2.83 8.44
N ALA A 16 -2.34 2.81 8.77
CA ALA A 16 -2.88 3.60 9.86
C ALA A 16 -2.32 3.16 11.23
N LEU A 17 -2.22 1.85 11.46
CA LEU A 17 -1.63 1.31 12.69
C LEU A 17 -0.16 1.70 12.85
N SER A 18 0.63 1.53 11.78
CA SER A 18 2.06 1.90 11.81
C SER A 18 2.27 3.40 11.96
N LEU A 19 1.46 4.24 11.30
CA LEU A 19 1.50 5.68 11.48
C LEU A 19 1.13 6.07 12.91
N SER A 20 0.10 5.45 13.49
CA SER A 20 -0.32 5.69 14.88
C SER A 20 0.77 5.30 15.90
N LEU A 21 1.48 4.18 15.66
CA LEU A 21 2.60 3.74 16.50
C LEU A 21 3.81 4.66 16.44
N LEU A 22 4.05 5.28 15.28
CA LEU A 22 5.26 6.07 15.00
C LEU A 22 5.06 7.58 15.14
N SER A 23 3.82 8.05 15.32
CA SER A 23 3.50 9.47 15.36
C SER A 23 2.63 9.86 16.54
N THR A 24 2.48 11.17 16.77
CA THR A 24 1.58 11.68 17.80
C THR A 24 0.13 11.62 17.32
N PHE A 25 -0.80 11.51 18.27
CA PHE A 25 -2.23 11.46 17.96
C PHE A 25 -2.73 12.67 17.14
N SER A 26 -2.24 13.88 17.44
CA SER A 26 -2.58 15.09 16.70
C SER A 26 -2.11 15.03 15.24
N PHE A 27 -0.91 14.51 15.01
CA PHE A 27 -0.37 14.31 13.67
C PHE A 27 -1.15 13.25 12.89
N PHE A 28 -1.48 12.13 13.53
CA PHE A 28 -2.31 11.08 12.93
C PHE A 28 -3.66 11.64 12.44
N ILE A 29 -4.37 12.39 13.28
CA ILE A 29 -5.66 13.01 12.91
C ILE A 29 -5.49 13.98 11.72
N ALA A 30 -4.41 14.75 11.69
CA ALA A 30 -4.18 15.70 10.60
C ALA A 30 -3.96 15.00 9.24
N ILE A 31 -3.34 13.83 9.24
CA ILE A 31 -2.98 13.09 8.02
C ILE A 31 -4.05 12.09 7.60
N PHE A 32 -4.85 11.60 8.55
CA PHE A 32 -5.85 10.57 8.30
C PHE A 32 -6.78 10.87 7.11
N PRO A 33 -7.35 12.08 6.93
CA PRO A 33 -8.20 12.38 5.78
C PRO A 33 -7.47 12.25 4.44
N ILE A 34 -6.20 12.65 4.40
CA ILE A 34 -5.36 12.55 3.20
C ILE A 34 -5.06 11.09 2.91
N ALA A 35 -4.73 10.30 3.94
CA ALA A 35 -4.45 8.88 3.81
C ALA A 35 -5.67 8.09 3.29
N VAL A 36 -6.89 8.41 3.75
CA VAL A 36 -8.14 7.80 3.28
C VAL A 36 -8.33 7.96 1.77
N LEU A 37 -7.85 9.07 1.20
CA LEU A 37 -7.95 9.32 -0.25
C LEU A 37 -6.74 8.78 -1.02
N ALA A 38 -5.53 8.95 -0.49
CA ALA A 38 -4.29 8.59 -1.16
C ALA A 38 -4.08 7.07 -1.24
N VAL A 39 -4.38 6.33 -0.17
CA VAL A 39 -4.19 4.87 -0.12
C VAL A 39 -4.98 4.14 -1.21
N PRO A 40 -6.30 4.35 -1.40
CA PRO A 40 -7.05 3.68 -2.46
C PRO A 40 -6.57 4.09 -3.85
N PHE A 41 -6.17 5.36 -4.06
CA PHE A 41 -5.61 5.82 -5.33
C PHE A 41 -4.29 5.11 -5.66
N ILE A 42 -3.35 5.06 -4.72
CA ILE A 42 -2.07 4.37 -4.89
C ILE A 42 -2.30 2.87 -5.12
N CYS A 43 -3.22 2.24 -4.39
CA CYS A 43 -3.58 0.85 -4.60
C CYS A 43 -4.18 0.63 -6.00
N ALA A 44 -5.01 1.53 -6.51
CA ALA A 44 -5.60 1.43 -7.85
C ALA A 44 -4.52 1.52 -8.95
N VAL A 45 -3.59 2.48 -8.82
CA VAL A 45 -2.43 2.60 -9.72
C VAL A 45 -1.56 1.35 -9.66
N THR A 46 -1.36 0.79 -8.46
CA THR A 46 -0.62 -0.46 -8.26
C THR A 46 -1.29 -1.64 -8.95
N GLU A 47 -2.59 -1.83 -8.79
CA GLU A 47 -3.33 -2.92 -9.44
C GLU A 47 -3.28 -2.80 -10.98
N ALA A 48 -3.38 -1.57 -11.51
CA ALA A 48 -3.28 -1.31 -12.93
C ALA A 48 -1.90 -1.68 -13.49
N LEU A 49 -0.83 -1.29 -12.79
CA LEU A 49 0.54 -1.65 -13.17
C LEU A 49 0.80 -3.15 -13.06
N ILE A 50 0.30 -3.82 -12.03
CA ILE A 50 0.44 -5.27 -11.90
C ILE A 50 -0.27 -5.98 -13.05
N SER A 51 -1.51 -5.57 -13.36
CA SER A 51 -2.27 -6.15 -14.48
C SER A 51 -1.56 -5.97 -15.81
N PHE A 52 -0.99 -4.79 -16.06
CA PHE A 52 -0.21 -4.51 -17.25
C PHE A 52 1.08 -5.35 -17.33
N VAL A 53 1.79 -5.52 -16.22
CA VAL A 53 3.02 -6.33 -16.19
C VAL A 53 2.70 -7.82 -16.39
N ASP A 54 1.66 -8.32 -15.73
CA ASP A 54 1.20 -9.70 -15.88
C ASP A 54 0.79 -9.99 -17.35
N GLU A 55 0.03 -9.08 -17.97
CA GLU A 55 -0.42 -9.24 -19.36
C GLU A 55 0.73 -9.17 -20.36
N LYS A 56 1.67 -8.22 -20.18
CA LYS A 56 2.74 -7.96 -21.14
C LYS A 56 3.91 -8.94 -21.03
N TRP A 57 4.24 -9.41 -19.84
CA TRP A 57 5.45 -10.21 -19.58
C TRP A 57 5.15 -11.63 -19.11
N GLY A 58 3.90 -11.96 -18.73
CA GLY A 58 3.52 -13.31 -18.28
C GLY A 58 4.14 -13.73 -16.95
N PHE A 59 4.84 -12.83 -16.25
CA PHE A 59 5.49 -13.11 -14.97
C PHE A 59 4.79 -12.39 -13.81
N LYS A 60 4.54 -13.12 -12.73
CA LYS A 60 3.95 -12.61 -11.48
C LYS A 60 4.94 -11.79 -10.65
N TRP A 61 5.27 -10.58 -11.10
CA TRP A 61 6.15 -9.63 -10.39
C TRP A 61 5.41 -8.74 -9.39
N ASP A 62 4.21 -9.15 -8.94
CA ASP A 62 3.36 -8.42 -7.98
C ASP A 62 4.13 -7.78 -6.83
N TRP A 63 5.08 -8.51 -6.23
CA TRP A 63 5.85 -8.01 -5.09
C TRP A 63 6.79 -6.86 -5.48
N ALA A 64 7.42 -6.94 -6.65
CA ALA A 64 8.37 -5.94 -7.12
C ALA A 64 7.65 -4.67 -7.56
N VAL A 65 6.46 -4.79 -8.18
CA VAL A 65 5.63 -3.64 -8.53
C VAL A 65 5.15 -2.91 -7.27
N VAL A 66 4.66 -3.66 -6.27
CA VAL A 66 4.25 -3.09 -4.98
C VAL A 66 5.41 -2.39 -4.29
N LEU A 67 6.59 -3.01 -4.25
CA LEU A 67 7.79 -2.42 -3.64
C LEU A 67 8.27 -1.18 -4.40
N GLY A 68 8.23 -1.21 -5.73
CA GLY A 68 8.60 -0.09 -6.59
C GLY A 68 7.71 1.12 -6.34
N ILE A 69 6.38 0.91 -6.27
CA ILE A 69 5.43 1.99 -5.98
C ILE A 69 5.63 2.51 -4.56
N ALA A 70 5.79 1.63 -3.56
CA ALA A 70 6.09 2.06 -2.20
C ALA A 70 7.34 2.95 -2.13
N THR A 71 8.38 2.58 -2.88
CA THR A 71 9.62 3.36 -2.97
C THR A 71 9.37 4.73 -3.61
N ILE A 72 8.68 4.79 -4.75
CA ILE A 72 8.32 6.05 -5.42
C ILE A 72 7.46 6.94 -4.50
N THR A 73 6.44 6.37 -3.85
CA THR A 73 5.57 7.08 -2.90
C THR A 73 6.35 7.59 -1.68
N SER A 74 7.41 6.89 -1.26
CA SER A 74 8.24 7.29 -0.13
C SER A 74 9.27 8.38 -0.46
N LEU A 75 9.60 8.64 -1.74
CA LEU A 75 10.63 9.60 -2.14
C LEU A 75 10.45 11.01 -1.53
N PRO A 76 9.26 11.62 -1.53
CA PRO A 76 9.05 12.94 -0.92
C PRO A 76 9.24 12.94 0.60
N PHE A 77 9.23 11.76 1.22
CA PHE A 77 9.24 11.56 2.66
C PHE A 77 10.46 10.76 3.13
N TYR A 78 11.48 10.56 2.29
CA TYR A 78 12.59 9.63 2.58
C TYR A 78 13.35 10.00 3.87
N SER A 79 13.40 11.28 4.22
CA SER A 79 14.05 11.79 5.42
C SER A 79 13.23 11.58 6.70
N SER A 80 11.95 11.20 6.58
CA SER A 80 11.04 11.05 7.70
C SER A 80 10.61 9.60 7.88
N PHE A 81 11.25 8.93 8.84
CA PHE A 81 10.93 7.55 9.22
C PHE A 81 9.44 7.37 9.56
N VAL A 82 8.80 8.39 10.13
CA VAL A 82 7.37 8.43 10.50
C VAL A 82 6.46 8.28 9.29
N PHE A 83 6.93 8.60 8.09
CA PHE A 83 6.19 8.38 6.85
C PHE A 83 6.71 7.18 6.06
N THR A 84 8.02 7.02 5.97
CA THR A 84 8.62 5.94 5.18
C THR A 84 8.18 4.58 5.69
N ALA A 85 8.27 4.33 7.01
CA ALA A 85 7.90 3.03 7.56
C ALA A 85 6.41 2.70 7.37
N PRO A 86 5.45 3.60 7.61
CA PRO A 86 4.05 3.31 7.32
C PRO A 86 3.74 3.06 5.86
N ILE A 87 4.40 3.75 4.92
CA ILE A 87 4.22 3.51 3.48
C ILE A 87 4.61 2.08 3.11
N TYR A 88 5.77 1.60 3.57
CA TYR A 88 6.20 0.22 3.31
C TYR A 88 5.33 -0.81 4.03
N MET A 89 4.86 -0.52 5.25
CA MET A 89 3.94 -1.39 5.99
C MET A 89 2.59 -1.51 5.28
N GLY A 90 2.04 -0.39 4.78
CA GLY A 90 0.83 -0.35 3.96
C GLY A 90 0.99 -1.16 2.67
N ALA A 91 2.12 -1.02 1.98
CA ALA A 91 2.42 -1.79 0.78
C ALA A 91 2.53 -3.31 1.06
N LEU A 92 3.15 -3.69 2.18
CA LEU A 92 3.20 -5.08 2.63
C LEU A 92 1.78 -5.60 2.92
N GLY A 93 0.95 -4.81 3.62
CA GLY A 93 -0.45 -5.14 3.88
C GLY A 93 -1.24 -5.36 2.60
N TYR A 94 -1.08 -4.49 1.61
CA TYR A 94 -1.70 -4.63 0.30
C TYR A 94 -1.30 -5.95 -0.39
N TYR A 95 0.00 -6.25 -0.42
CA TYR A 95 0.52 -7.48 -1.02
C TYR A 95 0.00 -8.74 -0.32
N VAL A 96 0.01 -8.76 1.01
CA VAL A 96 -0.50 -9.87 1.83
C VAL A 96 -2.00 -10.05 1.59
N GLY A 97 -2.78 -8.98 1.58
CA GLY A 97 -4.22 -9.03 1.30
C GLY A 97 -4.53 -9.59 -0.09
N ARG A 98 -3.74 -9.18 -1.10
CA ARG A 98 -3.83 -9.75 -2.45
C ARG A 98 -3.53 -11.24 -2.48
N ARG A 99 -2.50 -11.71 -1.75
CA ARG A 99 -2.13 -13.13 -1.70
C ARG A 99 -3.11 -13.99 -0.91
N LEU A 100 -3.62 -13.48 0.21
CA LEU A 100 -4.64 -14.19 1.00
C LEU A 100 -5.87 -14.48 0.16
N CYS A 101 -6.36 -13.48 -0.58
CA CYS A 101 -7.54 -13.66 -1.43
C CYS A 101 -7.28 -14.60 -2.63
N ALA A 102 -6.03 -14.69 -3.11
CA ALA A 102 -5.64 -15.60 -4.19
C ALA A 102 -5.43 -17.05 -3.71
N ARG A 103 -5.30 -17.31 -2.41
CA ARG A 103 -5.23 -18.66 -1.82
C ARG A 103 -6.57 -19.19 -1.33
N LEU A 104 -7.56 -18.31 -1.17
CA LEU A 104 -8.92 -18.63 -0.70
C LEU A 104 -9.87 -19.00 -1.86
N HIS A 105 -9.36 -19.07 -3.09
CA HIS A 105 -10.02 -19.49 -4.33
C HIS A 105 -9.08 -20.45 -5.06
#